data_AF-A0A7J2WS66-F1
#
_entry.id   AF-A0A7J2WS66-F1
#
_cell.length_a   1.000
_cell.length_b   1.000
_cell.length_c   1.000
_cell.angle_alpha   90.00
_cell.angle_beta   90.00
_cell.angle_gamma   90.00
#
_symmetry.space_group_name_H-M   'P 1'
#
loop_
_entity.id
_entity.type
_entity.pdbx_description
1 polymer ?
#
loop_
_entity_poly.entity_id
_entity_poly.type
_entity_poly.pdbx_seq_one_letter_code
_entity_poly.pdbx_strand_id
1 'polypeptide(L)'
;MSSYEIVKIFDPIGPAADIEDADVIIVSTESYRGALAVNERRREKGLNELKIIVTPLILAEDGKPISSSRIRSGEIDTEGKLLV
;
A
#
# COMPACT_ATOMS: atom_id res chain seq x y z
N MET A 1 5.26 21.94 6.89
CA MET A 1 5.13 20.53 7.34
C MET A 1 3.93 19.95 6.63
N SER A 2 4.08 18.80 5.96
CA SER A 2 2.92 18.10 5.40
C SER A 2 2.16 17.42 6.52
N SER A 3 0.85 17.65 6.61
CA SER A 3 -0.04 16.91 7.51
C SER A 3 -0.23 15.49 7.00
N TYR A 4 -0.36 14.52 7.90
CA TYR A 4 -0.73 13.16 7.58
C TYR A 4 -1.75 12.64 8.57
N GLU A 5 -2.58 11.69 8.13
CA GLU A 5 -3.53 10.96 8.95
C GLU A 5 -3.19 9.47 8.89
N ILE A 6 -3.22 8.80 10.04
CA ILE A 6 -3.04 7.34 10.11
C ILE A 6 -4.39 6.72 10.41
N VAL A 7 -4.88 5.94 9.44
CA VAL A 7 -6.14 5.20 9.53
C VAL A 7 -5.86 3.70 9.44
N LYS A 8 -6.60 2.94 10.25
CA LYS A 8 -6.53 1.48 10.24
C LYS A 8 -7.38 0.93 9.09
N ILE A 9 -6.80 0.01 8.33
CA ILE A 9 -7.47 -0.72 7.25
C ILE A 9 -8.06 -2.01 7.83
N PHE A 10 -9.38 -2.19 7.76
CA PHE A 10 -10.09 -3.35 8.31
C PHE A 10 -10.55 -4.35 7.24
N ASP A 11 -10.58 -3.94 5.98
CA ASP A 11 -11.00 -4.73 4.84
C ASP A 11 -10.09 -4.46 3.62
N PRO A 12 -10.14 -5.28 2.56
CA PRO A 12 -9.24 -5.16 1.40
C PRO A 12 -9.39 -3.87 0.57
N ILE A 13 -10.49 -3.13 0.71
CA ILE A 13 -10.74 -1.87 0.01
C ILE A 13 -10.18 -0.71 0.84
N GLY A 14 -10.44 -0.74 2.15
CA GLY A 14 -10.01 0.31 3.06
C GLY A 14 -10.67 1.67 2.79
N PRO A 15 -10.19 2.74 3.45
CA PRO A 15 -10.84 4.05 3.42
C PRO A 15 -10.74 4.75 2.06
N ALA A 16 -9.85 4.31 1.17
CA ALA A 16 -9.60 4.95 -0.12
C ALA A 16 -10.84 5.00 -1.04
N ALA A 17 -11.82 4.13 -0.82
CA ALA A 17 -13.07 4.13 -1.57
C ALA A 17 -14.13 5.12 -1.03
N ASP A 18 -13.83 5.84 0.04
CA ASP A 18 -14.74 6.79 0.70
C ASP A 18 -14.17 8.22 0.77
N ILE A 19 -12.87 8.41 0.47
CA ILE A 19 -12.25 9.74 0.45
C ILE A 19 -12.61 10.45 -0.87
N GLU A 20 -13.51 11.42 -0.81
CA GLU A 20 -14.04 12.10 -2.00
C GLU A 20 -12.98 12.88 -2.78
N ASP A 21 -12.09 13.57 -2.07
CA ASP A 21 -11.10 14.51 -2.60
C ASP A 21 -9.72 13.88 -2.85
N ALA A 22 -9.63 12.55 -2.86
CA ALA A 22 -8.39 11.84 -3.21
C ALA A 22 -8.15 11.80 -4.73
N ASP A 23 -6.94 12.15 -5.15
CA ASP A 23 -6.52 12.13 -6.57
C ASP A 23 -5.76 10.85 -6.96
N VAL A 24 -4.99 10.29 -6.02
CA VAL A 24 -3.95 9.28 -6.29
C VAL A 24 -3.98 8.18 -5.24
N ILE A 25 -3.75 6.94 -5.68
CA ILE A 25 -3.43 5.81 -4.80
C ILE A 25 -2.06 5.24 -5.17
N ILE A 26 -1.18 5.13 -4.18
CA ILE A 26 0.17 4.56 -4.34
C ILE A 26 0.16 3.15 -3.79
N VAL A 27 0.57 2.19 -4.63
CA VAL A 27 0.57 0.76 -4.30
C VAL A 27 1.86 0.11 -4.76
N SER A 28 2.22 -1.01 -4.15
CA SER A 28 3.28 -1.86 -4.69
C SER A 28 2.75 -2.71 -5.85
N THR A 29 3.64 -3.39 -6.55
CA THR A 29 3.25 -4.44 -7.53
C THR A 29 2.33 -5.51 -6.91
N GLU A 30 2.48 -5.78 -5.61
CA GLU A 30 1.67 -6.76 -4.87
C GLU A 30 0.24 -6.25 -4.63
N SER A 31 0.08 -4.98 -4.24
CA SER A 31 -1.23 -4.40 -3.91
C SER A 31 -1.97 -3.76 -5.09
N TYR A 32 -1.44 -3.87 -6.32
CA TYR A 32 -2.08 -3.35 -7.53
C TYR A 32 -3.52 -3.86 -7.73
N ARG A 33 -3.78 -5.15 -7.47
CA ARG A 33 -5.14 -5.71 -7.57
C ARG A 33 -6.11 -5.06 -6.57
N GLY A 34 -5.63 -4.69 -5.38
CA GLY A 34 -6.42 -3.95 -4.40
C GLY A 34 -6.81 -2.56 -4.89
N ALA A 35 -5.87 -1.84 -5.53
CA ALA A 35 -6.17 -0.53 -6.12
C ALA A 35 -7.24 -0.60 -7.23
N LEU A 36 -7.25 -1.66 -8.04
CA LEU A 36 -8.32 -1.88 -9.02
C LEU A 36 -9.68 -2.07 -8.34
N ALA A 37 -9.75 -2.87 -7.27
CA ALA A 37 -10.98 -3.07 -6.51
C ALA A 37 -11.45 -1.78 -5.81
N VAL A 38 -10.53 -0.93 -5.36
CA VAL A 38 -10.85 0.41 -4.84
C VAL A 38 -11.53 1.26 -5.91
N ASN A 39 -10.98 1.33 -7.13
CA ASN A 39 -11.59 2.11 -8.21
C ASN A 39 -12.93 1.54 -8.66
N GLU A 40 -13.12 0.22 -8.64
CA GLU A 40 -14.43 -0.39 -8.88
C GLU A 40 -15.46 0.10 -7.84
N ARG A 41 -15.12 0.06 -6.55
CA ARG A 41 -16.00 0.57 -5.48
C ARG A 41 -16.26 2.09 -5.59
N ARG A 42 -15.27 2.87 -5.99
CA ARG A 42 -15.42 4.32 -6.22
C ARG A 42 -16.40 4.58 -7.35
N ARG A 43 -16.29 3.82 -8.46
CA ARG A 43 -17.21 3.90 -9.60
C ARG A 43 -18.65 3.54 -9.20
N GLU A 44 -18.83 2.50 -8.39
CA GLU A 44 -20.14 2.12 -7.84
C GLU A 44 -20.79 3.24 -7.02
N LYS A 45 -19.97 4.07 -6.35
CA LYS A 45 -20.41 5.22 -5.55
C LYS A 45 -20.50 6.54 -6.34
N GLY A 46 -20.15 6.55 -7.63
CA GLY A 46 -20.11 7.77 -8.44
C GLY A 46 -18.94 8.70 -8.15
N LEU A 47 -17.89 8.20 -7.47
CA LEU A 47 -16.65 8.95 -7.22
C LEU A 47 -15.69 8.81 -8.41
N ASN A 48 -14.84 9.83 -8.60
CA ASN A 48 -13.77 9.79 -9.59
C ASN A 48 -12.78 8.66 -9.26
N GLU A 49 -12.32 7.95 -10.28
CA GLU A 49 -11.27 6.95 -10.13
C GLU A 49 -9.95 7.60 -9.70
N LEU A 50 -9.21 6.93 -8.81
CA LEU A 50 -7.89 7.34 -8.39
C LEU A 50 -6.87 7.00 -9.47
N LYS A 51 -5.92 7.90 -9.71
CA LYS A 51 -4.74 7.57 -10.50
C LYS A 51 -3.90 6.56 -9.71
N ILE A 52 -3.72 5.37 -10.28
CA ILE A 52 -2.93 4.31 -9.66
C ILE A 52 -1.46 4.52 -10.02
N ILE A 53 -0.61 4.67 -9.00
CA ILE A 53 0.86 4.68 -9.14
C ILE A 53 1.40 3.40 -8.54
N VAL A 54 2.02 2.56 -9.38
CA VAL A 54 2.61 1.30 -8.96
C VAL A 54 4.12 1.48 -8.74
N THR A 55 4.58 1.11 -7.54
CA THR A 55 6.00 1.11 -7.18
C THR A 55 6.53 -0.33 -7.06
N PRO A 56 7.74 -0.62 -7.57
CA PRO A 56 8.36 -1.93 -7.38
C PRO A 56 8.78 -2.13 -5.92
N LEU A 57 8.75 -3.39 -5.46
CA LEU A 57 9.28 -3.76 -4.16
C LEU A 57 10.80 -3.80 -4.17
N ILE A 58 11.42 -3.30 -3.09
CA ILE A 58 12.86 -3.44 -2.86
C ILE A 58 13.11 -4.79 -2.19
N LEU A 59 14.16 -5.49 -2.64
CA LEU A 59 14.53 -6.80 -2.13
C LEU A 59 15.57 -6.68 -1.01
N ALA A 60 15.43 -7.55 -0.01
CA ALA A 60 16.44 -7.80 1.02
C ALA A 60 17.57 -8.70 0.47
N GLU A 61 18.61 -8.93 1.29
CA GLU A 61 19.76 -9.78 0.92
C GLU A 61 19.38 -11.21 0.53
N ASP A 62 18.29 -11.75 1.08
CA ASP A 62 17.77 -13.08 0.72
C ASP A 62 16.90 -13.09 -0.54
N GLY A 63 16.86 -11.99 -1.29
CA GLY A 63 16.10 -11.86 -2.53
C GLY A 63 14.58 -11.76 -2.33
N LYS A 64 14.08 -11.71 -1.08
CA LYS A 64 12.66 -11.51 -0.78
C LYS A 64 12.39 -10.02 -0.49
N PRO A 65 11.16 -9.52 -0.71
CA PRO A 65 10.83 -8.11 -0.44
C PRO A 65 11.08 -7.68 1.01
N ILE A 66 11.57 -6.45 1.18
CA ILE A 66 11.59 -5.77 2.49
C ILE A 66 10.14 -5.53 2.92
N SER A 67 9.80 -5.92 4.15
CA SER A 67 8.47 -5.66 4.70
C SER A 67 8.52 -5.42 6.21
N SER A 68 7.57 -4.61 6.71
CA SER A 68 7.47 -4.29 8.14
C SER A 68 7.28 -5.54 9.03
N SER A 69 6.62 -6.57 8.50
CA SER A 69 6.42 -7.82 9.22
C SER A 69 7.75 -8.55 9.45
N ARG A 70 8.61 -8.61 8.42
CA ARG A 70 9.94 -9.23 8.52
C ARG A 70 10.90 -8.44 9.41
N ILE A 71 10.78 -7.11 9.39
CA ILE A 71 11.56 -6.24 10.29
C ILE A 71 11.13 -6.48 11.75
N ARG A 72 9.82 -6.50 12.04
CA ARG A 72 9.31 -6.74 13.40
C ARG A 72 9.57 -8.15 13.92
N SER A 73 9.60 -9.16 13.04
CA SER A 73 9.93 -10.54 13.42
C SER A 73 11.43 -10.76 13.66
N GLY A 74 12.28 -9.78 13.32
CA GLY A 74 13.73 -9.89 13.45
C GLY A 74 14.37 -10.75 12.35
N GLU A 75 13.70 -10.96 11.22
CA GLU A 75 14.30 -11.64 10.07
C GLU A 75 15.33 -10.75 9.34
N ILE A 76 15.03 -9.45 9.24
CA ILE A 76 15.86 -8.45 8.57
C ILE A 76 15.87 -7.12 9.33
N ASP A 77 16.87 -6.29 9.11
CA ASP A 77 16.85 -4.87 9.53
C ASP A 77 16.12 -3.97 8.51
N THR A 78 16.07 -2.67 8.79
CA THR A 78 15.40 -1.68 7.93
C THR A 78 16.07 -1.49 6.56
N GLU A 79 17.34 -1.87 6.45
CA GLU A 79 18.10 -1.82 5.20
C GLU A 79 18.00 -3.14 4.40
N GLY A 80 17.29 -4.14 4.94
CA GLY A 80 17.12 -5.44 4.30
C GLY A 80 18.27 -6.41 4.55
N LYS A 81 19.13 -6.15 5.54
CA LYS A 81 20.17 -7.10 5.96
C LYS A 81 19.58 -8.18 6.81
N LEU A 82 20.05 -9.41 6.61
CA LEU A 82 19.60 -10.53 7.43
C LEU A 82 20.11 -10.41 8.88
N LEU A 83 19.22 -10.64 9.84
CA LEU A 83 19.55 -10.62 11.28
C LEU A 83 19.69 -12.03 11.88
N VAL A 84 19.68 -13.05 11.02
CA VAL A 84 19.86 -14.47 11.37
C VAL A 84 21.30 -14.83 11.68
#